data_AF-A0AAZ3RL48-F1
#
_entry.id   AF-A0AAZ3RL48-F1
#
_cell.length_a   1.000
_cell.length_b   1.000
_cell.length_c   1.000
_cell.angle_alpha   90.00
_cell.angle_beta   90.00
_cell.angle_gamma   90.00
#
_symmetry.space_group_name_H-M   'P 1'
#
loop_
_entity.id
_entity.type
_entity.pdbx_description
1 polymer ?
#
loop_
_entity_poly.entity_id
_entity_poly.type
_entity_poly.pdbx_seq_one_letter_code
_entity_poly.pdbx_strand_id
1 'polypeptide(L)'
;MATTTARVTPGTHNPSISAQTVRNRLREAGLRACRPVVRQVLTRHHRQQRCLWAQTHRCWTRQDWQKVLFTGESRFCLTRGDGRIR
;
A
#
# COMPACT_ATOMS: atom_id res chain seq x y z
N MET A 1 -1.69 -17.15 0.47
CA MET A 1 -0.37 -17.44 -0.16
C MET A 1 -0.53 -18.61 -1.14
N ALA A 2 0.41 -18.84 -2.07
CA ALA A 2 0.29 -19.89 -3.10
C ALA A 2 -0.04 -21.28 -2.54
N THR A 3 0.49 -21.63 -1.37
CA THR A 3 0.17 -22.87 -0.64
C THR A 3 -1.28 -22.94 -0.17
N THR A 4 -1.82 -21.82 0.32
CA THR A 4 -3.25 -21.72 0.71
C THR A 4 -4.14 -21.89 -0.50
N THR A 5 -3.83 -21.22 -1.61
CA THR A 5 -4.56 -21.31 -2.87
C THR A 5 -4.53 -22.73 -3.43
N ALA A 6 -3.36 -23.38 -3.43
CA ALA A 6 -3.19 -24.75 -3.91
C ALA A 6 -4.04 -25.77 -3.13
N ARG A 7 -4.29 -25.52 -1.83
CA ARG A 7 -5.13 -26.37 -0.98
C ARG A 7 -6.64 -26.21 -1.25
N VAL A 8 -7.08 -25.03 -1.67
CA VAL A 8 -8.51 -24.72 -1.86
C VAL A 8 -8.96 -24.82 -3.31
N THR A 9 -8.05 -24.83 -4.28
CA THR A 9 -8.38 -24.99 -5.70
C THR A 9 -8.45 -26.47 -6.06
N PRO A 10 -9.62 -27.01 -6.45
CA PRO A 10 -9.72 -28.39 -6.92
C PRO A 10 -9.03 -28.55 -8.28
N GLY A 11 -8.24 -29.61 -8.43
CA GLY A 11 -7.62 -29.98 -9.70
C GLY A 11 -8.62 -30.60 -10.67
N THR A 12 -8.33 -30.54 -11.97
CA THR A 12 -9.20 -31.05 -13.06
C THR A 12 -9.50 -32.55 -13.00
N HIS A 13 -8.72 -33.35 -12.26
CA HIS A 13 -8.88 -34.80 -12.15
C HIS A 13 -8.82 -35.32 -10.71
N ASN A 14 -9.22 -34.50 -9.72
CA ASN A 14 -9.11 -34.81 -8.29
C ASN A 14 -7.68 -34.87 -7.66
N PRO A 15 -6.55 -34.47 -8.28
CA PRO A 15 -5.31 -34.32 -7.53
C PRO A 15 -5.30 -32.97 -6.79
N SER A 16 -4.65 -32.95 -5.63
CA SER A 16 -4.28 -31.69 -4.98
C SER A 16 -3.26 -30.95 -5.85
N ILE A 17 -3.48 -29.64 -6.03
CA ILE A 17 -2.58 -28.82 -6.83
C ILE A 17 -1.34 -28.51 -5.98
N SER A 18 -0.15 -28.51 -6.60
CA SER A 18 1.06 -28.08 -5.91
C SER A 18 1.15 -26.56 -5.79
N ALA A 19 1.76 -26.05 -4.73
CA ALA A 19 2.04 -24.61 -4.60
C ALA A 19 2.95 -24.07 -5.74
N GLN A 20 3.75 -24.94 -6.36
CA GLN A 20 4.58 -24.61 -7.52
C GLN A 20 3.72 -24.32 -8.74
N THR A 21 2.72 -25.15 -9.00
CA THR A 21 1.78 -24.97 -10.12
C THR A 21 1.06 -23.62 -9.99
N VAL A 22 0.60 -23.27 -8.79
CA VAL A 22 -0.01 -21.95 -8.53
C VAL A 22 0.97 -20.81 -8.81
N ARG A 23 2.23 -20.92 -8.37
CA ARG A 23 3.24 -19.89 -8.63
C ARG A 23 3.56 -19.75 -10.12
N ASN A 24 3.61 -20.85 -10.86
CA ASN A 24 3.84 -20.83 -12.32
C ASN A 24 2.69 -20.12 -13.04
N ARG A 25 1.43 -20.47 -12.73
CA ARG A 25 0.26 -19.82 -13.33
C ARG A 25 0.17 -18.33 -13.00
N LEU A 26 0.50 -17.94 -11.76
CA LEU A 26 0.57 -16.52 -11.40
C LEU A 26 1.62 -15.77 -12.23
N ARG A 27 2.80 -16.38 -12.46
CA ARG A 27 3.86 -15.78 -13.29
C ARG A 27 3.49 -15.69 -14.76
N GLU A 28 2.85 -16.74 -15.31
CA GLU A 28 2.31 -16.74 -16.68
C GLU A 28 1.30 -15.60 -16.88
N ALA A 29 0.45 -15.34 -15.87
CA ALA A 29 -0.48 -14.22 -15.84
C ALA A 29 0.18 -12.85 -15.54
N GLY A 30 1.52 -12.78 -15.43
CA GLY A 30 2.25 -11.55 -15.14
C GLY A 30 2.17 -11.07 -13.68
N LEU A 31 1.58 -11.87 -12.77
CA LEU A 31 1.43 -11.52 -11.36
C LEU A 31 2.71 -11.86 -10.58
N ARG A 32 3.21 -10.87 -9.84
CA ARG A 32 4.37 -11.00 -8.95
C ARG A 32 3.97 -10.70 -7.51
N ALA A 33 4.64 -11.37 -6.57
CA ALA A 33 4.46 -11.07 -5.16
C ALA A 33 5.08 -9.69 -4.85
N CYS A 34 4.29 -8.81 -4.24
CA CYS A 34 4.73 -7.51 -3.77
C CYS A 34 4.49 -7.41 -2.27
N ARG A 35 5.40 -6.76 -1.54
CA ARG A 35 5.17 -6.42 -0.14
C ARG A 35 4.12 -5.31 -0.08
N PRO A 36 3.00 -5.48 0.65
CA PRO A 36 2.06 -4.40 0.86
C PRO A 36 2.76 -3.20 1.48
N VAL A 37 2.45 -2.02 0.95
CA VAL A 37 2.97 -0.78 1.48
C VAL A 37 2.26 -0.51 2.82
N VAL A 38 3.03 -0.41 3.91
CA VAL A 38 2.49 -0.04 5.22
C VAL A 38 2.15 1.45 5.19
N ARG A 39 0.86 1.77 5.33
CA ARG A 39 0.34 3.15 5.41
C ARG A 39 -0.73 3.22 6.49
N GLN A 40 -0.94 4.42 7.02
CA GLN A 40 -2.09 4.69 7.87
C GLN A 40 -3.37 4.49 7.07
N VAL A 41 -4.33 3.76 7.65
CA VAL A 41 -5.64 3.52 7.02
C VAL A 41 -6.42 4.83 7.05
N LEU A 42 -6.75 5.35 5.87
CA LEU A 42 -7.61 6.53 5.75
C LEU A 42 -9.07 6.12 5.83
N THR A 43 -9.79 6.66 6.82
CA THR A 43 -11.25 6.61 6.90
C THR A 43 -11.87 7.29 5.69
N ARG A 44 -13.16 7.01 5.41
CA ARG A 44 -13.90 7.67 4.32
C ARG A 44 -13.86 9.20 4.47
N HIS A 45 -14.05 9.68 5.70
CA HIS A 45 -14.01 11.10 6.03
C HIS A 45 -12.64 11.73 5.70
N HIS A 46 -11.53 11.10 6.10
CA HIS A 46 -10.19 11.59 5.78
C HIS A 46 -9.96 11.70 4.27
N ARG A 47 -10.44 10.73 3.47
CA ARG A 47 -10.29 10.76 2.01
C ARG A 47 -11.05 11.94 1.40
N GLN A 48 -12.28 12.18 1.84
CA GLN A 48 -13.11 13.28 1.36
C GLN A 48 -12.45 14.63 1.68
N GLN A 49 -12.03 14.85 2.93
CA GLN A 49 -11.38 16.09 3.35
C GLN A 49 -10.09 16.35 2.59
N ARG A 50 -9.23 15.33 2.43
CA ARG A 50 -7.99 15.45 1.66
C ARG A 50 -8.26 15.76 0.18
N CYS A 51 -9.28 15.14 -0.41
CA CYS A 51 -9.65 15.38 -1.79
C CYS A 51 -10.18 16.81 -2.00
N LEU A 52 -11.07 17.28 -1.12
CA LEU A 52 -11.58 18.63 -1.13
C LEU A 52 -10.43 19.64 -0.98
N TRP A 53 -9.55 19.45 0.00
CA TRP A 53 -8.40 20.32 0.21
C TRP A 53 -7.53 20.42 -1.04
N ALA A 54 -7.20 19.29 -1.68
CA ALA A 54 -6.40 19.28 -2.90
C ALA A 54 -7.11 19.97 -4.08
N GLN A 55 -8.43 19.83 -4.20
CA GLN A 55 -9.21 20.51 -5.24
C GLN A 55 -9.24 22.02 -5.02
N THR A 56 -9.50 22.47 -3.79
CA THR A 56 -9.52 23.90 -3.43
C THR A 56 -8.18 24.59 -3.71
N HIS A 57 -7.07 23.89 -3.47
CA HIS A 57 -5.72 24.44 -3.63
C HIS A 57 -5.09 24.09 -4.99
N ARG A 58 -5.84 23.50 -5.93
CA ARG A 58 -5.31 23.01 -7.22
C ARG A 58 -4.68 24.11 -8.07
N CYS A 59 -5.23 25.32 -8.00
CA CYS A 59 -4.80 26.46 -8.81
C CYS A 59 -3.88 27.43 -8.05
N TRP A 60 -3.42 27.05 -6.85
CA TRP A 60 -2.55 27.91 -6.06
C TRP A 60 -1.20 28.13 -6.75
N THR A 61 -0.78 29.39 -6.79
CA THR A 61 0.49 29.80 -7.36
C THR A 61 1.62 29.65 -6.34
N ARG A 62 2.87 29.78 -6.78
CA ARG A 62 4.03 29.80 -5.86
C ARG A 62 3.93 30.93 -4.82
N GLN A 63 3.38 32.08 -5.19
CA GLN A 63 3.20 33.21 -4.27
C GLN A 63 2.16 32.90 -3.18
N ASP A 64 1.16 32.08 -3.49
CA ASP A 64 0.17 31.66 -2.50
C ASP A 64 0.76 30.67 -1.50
N TRP A 65 1.57 29.71 -1.97
CA TRP A 65 2.30 28.79 -1.10
C TRP A 65 3.32 29.49 -0.20
N GLN A 66 3.94 30.58 -0.66
CA GLN A 66 4.88 31.38 0.14
C GLN A 66 4.22 32.02 1.38
N LYS A 67 2.90 32.20 1.37
CA LYS A 67 2.15 32.75 2.50
C LYS A 67 1.80 31.69 3.56
N VAL A 68 2.05 30.41 3.29
CA VAL A 68 1.74 29.31 4.21
C VAL A 68 2.95 28.96 5.07
N LEU A 69 2.80 29.09 6.38
CA LEU A 69 3.73 28.54 7.35
C LEU A 69 3.32 27.10 7.71
N PHE A 70 4.12 26.12 7.30
CA PHE A 70 3.92 24.74 7.71
C PHE A 70 4.60 24.49 9.06
N THR A 71 3.84 23.96 10.02
CA THR A 71 4.36 23.51 11.30
C THR A 71 4.10 22.02 11.47
N GLY A 72 4.96 21.35 12.22
CA GLY A 72 4.84 19.94 12.49
C GLY A 72 5.89 19.50 13.48
N GLU A 73 5.62 18.40 14.15
CA GLU A 73 6.54 17.79 15.11
C GLU A 73 7.29 16.64 14.44
N SER A 74 8.58 16.55 14.72
CA SER A 74 9.41 15.44 14.28
C SER A 74 10.18 14.87 15.45
N ARG A 75 10.16 13.55 15.56
CA ARG A 75 10.94 12.83 16.56
C ARG A 75 12.29 12.44 15.95
N PHE A 76 13.36 12.80 16.65
CA PHE A 76 14.73 12.41 16.35
C PHE A 76 15.18 11.38 17.37
N CYS A 77 15.69 10.24 16.91
CA CYS A 77 16.18 9.17 17.77
C CYS A 77 17.66 8.94 17.48
N LEU A 78 18.49 8.91 18.53
CA LEU A 78 19.94 8.68 18.42
C LEU A 78 20.27 7.21 18.10
N THR A 79 19.36 6.28 18.38
CA THR A 79 19.49 4.84 18.07
C THR A 79 18.20 4.29 17.44
N ARG A 80 18.31 3.26 16.58
CA ARG A 80 17.17 2.60 15.90
C ARG A 80 16.43 1.68 16.87
N GLY A 81 15.66 2.25 17.79
CA GLY A 81 14.81 1.49 18.71
C GLY A 81 13.31 1.47 18.36
N ASP A 82 12.87 2.26 17.37
CA ASP A 82 11.44 2.59 17.26
C ASP A 82 10.63 1.74 16.28
N GLY A 83 11.25 0.72 15.65
CA GLY A 83 10.56 -0.25 14.78
C GLY A 83 9.86 0.34 13.56
N ARG A 84 10.00 1.66 13.30
CA ARG A 84 9.32 2.34 12.20
C ARG A 84 10.17 2.24 10.94
N ILE A 85 9.65 1.53 9.95
CA ILE A 85 10.16 1.54 8.58
C ILE A 85 9.70 2.86 7.96
N ARG A 86 10.61 3.85 7.83
CA ARG A 86 10.37 5.06 7.02
C ARG A 86 10.45 4.70 5.55
#